data_AF-A0A534S4K1-F1
#
_entry.id   AF-A0A534S4K1-F1
#
_cell.length_a   1.000
_cell.length_b   1.000
_cell.length_c   1.000
_cell.angle_alpha   90.00
_cell.angle_beta   90.00
_cell.angle_gamma   90.00
#
_symmetry.space_group_name_H-M   'P 1'
#
loop_
_entity.id
_entity.type
_entity.pdbx_description
1 polymer ?
#
loop_
_entity_poly.entity_id
_entity_poly.type
_entity_poly.pdbx_seq_one_letter_code
_entity_poly.pdbx_strand_id
1 'polypeptide(L)'
;MPQRTVLVPEEQVPVAAEVDLVVVGGGSAGTAAAVTAARAGLRAALVEEYPFLGGMSTGGCVGTFCGFYHREANGDLVRLVGGFAAEVMDRLAARSQCYGPV
;
A
#
# COMPACT_ATOMS: atom_id res chain seq x y z
N MET A 1 37.19 -13.84 6.12
CA MET A 1 36.64 -14.53 7.30
C MET A 1 35.59 -15.51 6.80
N PRO A 2 35.69 -16.83 7.03
CA PRO A 2 34.62 -17.75 6.66
C PRO A 2 33.37 -17.42 7.50
N GLN A 3 32.22 -17.33 6.84
CA GLN A 3 30.96 -16.93 7.46
C GLN A 3 30.47 -18.04 8.39
N ARG A 4 30.20 -17.70 9.66
CA ARG A 4 29.69 -18.65 10.66
C ARG A 4 28.22 -18.91 10.37
N THR A 5 27.85 -20.18 10.21
CA THR A 5 26.47 -20.61 10.01
C THR A 5 25.93 -21.31 11.26
N VAL A 6 24.60 -21.35 11.38
CA VAL A 6 23.87 -22.10 12.40
C VAL A 6 22.84 -22.98 11.72
N LEU A 7 22.58 -24.16 12.28
CA LEU A 7 21.54 -25.07 11.79
C LEU A 7 20.21 -24.64 12.40
N VAL A 8 19.25 -24.27 11.56
CA VAL A 8 17.86 -24.06 11.96
C VAL A 8 17.14 -25.40 11.77
N PRO A 9 16.55 -26.00 12.83
CA PRO A 9 15.90 -27.30 12.73
C PRO A 9 14.67 -27.27 11.81
N GLU A 10 14.38 -28.41 11.21
CA GLU A 10 13.14 -28.65 10.46
C GLU A 10 11.93 -28.55 11.41
N GLU A 11 10.92 -27.77 11.02
CA GLU A 11 9.66 -27.61 11.74
C GLU A 11 8.49 -27.73 10.77
N GLN A 12 7.44 -28.44 11.18
CA GLN A 12 6.17 -28.46 10.47
C GLN A 12 5.32 -27.28 10.94
N VAL A 13 5.19 -26.26 10.10
CA VAL A 13 4.39 -25.07 10.41
C VAL A 13 2.97 -25.25 9.85
N PRO A 14 1.92 -25.05 10.67
CA PRO A 14 0.55 -25.09 10.18
C PRO A 14 0.29 -24.03 9.11
N VAL A 15 -0.46 -24.41 8.06
CA VAL A 15 -0.94 -23.46 7.06
C VAL A 15 -1.96 -22.53 7.71
N ALA A 16 -1.65 -21.23 7.78
CA ALA A 16 -2.53 -20.24 8.40
C ALA A 16 -3.79 -19.94 7.57
N ALA A 17 -3.66 -19.94 6.24
CA ALA A 17 -4.77 -19.75 5.32
C ALA A 17 -4.40 -20.22 3.91
N GLU A 18 -5.36 -20.80 3.20
CA GLU A 18 -5.29 -20.98 1.75
C GLU A 18 -5.88 -19.74 1.06
N VAL A 19 -5.19 -19.15 0.10
CA VAL A 19 -5.61 -17.91 -0.57
C VAL A 19 -5.11 -17.91 -2.01
N ASP A 20 -5.75 -17.11 -2.87
CA ASP A 20 -5.35 -16.94 -4.26
C ASP A 20 -4.16 -15.98 -4.40
N LEU A 21 -4.02 -15.04 -3.45
CA LEU A 21 -2.94 -14.05 -3.42
C LEU A 21 -2.53 -13.73 -1.98
N VAL A 22 -1.23 -13.74 -1.70
CA VAL A 22 -0.64 -13.14 -0.49
C VAL A 22 0.13 -11.90 -0.88
N VAL A 23 -0.19 -10.78 -0.24
CA VAL A 23 0.56 -9.52 -0.31
C VAL A 23 1.36 -9.36 0.97
N VAL A 24 2.66 -9.17 0.86
CA VAL A 24 3.56 -8.95 2.00
C VAL A 24 4.01 -7.49 2.01
N GLY A 25 3.68 -6.79 3.08
CA GLY A 25 3.85 -5.35 3.25
C GLY A 25 2.55 -4.58 2.98
N GLY A 26 2.03 -3.91 4.00
CA GLY A 26 0.86 -3.03 4.02
C GLY A 26 1.18 -1.57 3.70
N GLY A 27 2.26 -1.32 2.94
CA GLY A 27 2.54 -0.01 2.34
C GLY A 27 1.42 0.45 1.38
N SER A 28 1.53 1.67 0.85
CA SER A 28 0.55 2.22 -0.11
C SER A 28 0.30 1.28 -1.30
N ALA A 29 1.37 0.71 -1.87
CA ALA A 29 1.27 -0.24 -2.97
C ALA A 29 0.64 -1.58 -2.55
N GLY A 30 1.06 -2.16 -1.42
CA GLY A 30 0.54 -3.44 -0.95
C GLY A 30 -0.92 -3.37 -0.51
N THR A 31 -1.31 -2.28 0.17
CA THR A 31 -2.71 -2.02 0.50
C THR A 31 -3.54 -1.86 -0.78
N ALA A 32 -3.06 -1.10 -1.76
CA ALA A 32 -3.73 -0.96 -3.05
C ALA A 32 -3.90 -2.31 -3.77
N ALA A 33 -2.85 -3.14 -3.78
CA ALA A 33 -2.86 -4.46 -4.41
C ALA A 33 -3.86 -5.40 -3.72
N ALA A 34 -3.81 -5.50 -2.39
CA ALA A 34 -4.69 -6.38 -1.61
C ALA A 34 -6.17 -5.99 -1.77
N VAL A 35 -6.49 -4.70 -1.66
CA VAL A 35 -7.87 -4.20 -1.84
C VAL A 35 -8.35 -4.41 -3.26
N THR A 36 -7.51 -4.16 -4.26
CA THR A 36 -7.89 -4.34 -5.67
C THR A 36 -8.09 -5.82 -5.99
N ALA A 37 -7.23 -6.72 -5.51
CA ALA A 37 -7.37 -8.16 -5.68
C ALA A 37 -8.66 -8.68 -5.02
N ALA A 38 -8.95 -8.26 -3.79
CA ALA A 38 -10.19 -8.61 -3.11
C ALA A 38 -11.43 -8.12 -3.89
N ARG A 39 -11.40 -6.90 -4.43
CA ARG A 39 -12.47 -6.36 -5.28
C ARG A 39 -12.62 -7.08 -6.62
N ALA A 40 -11.56 -7.70 -7.11
CA ALA A 40 -11.58 -8.56 -8.29
C ALA A 40 -12.07 -9.99 -7.98
N GLY A 41 -12.45 -10.28 -6.74
CA GLY A 41 -13.02 -11.57 -6.33
C GLY A 41 -12.00 -12.59 -5.83
N LEU A 42 -10.72 -12.21 -5.71
CA LEU A 42 -9.69 -13.10 -5.17
C LEU A 42 -9.79 -13.17 -3.64
N ARG A 43 -9.54 -14.35 -3.07
CA ARG A 43 -9.19 -14.49 -1.66
C ARG A 43 -7.78 -13.93 -1.48
N ALA A 44 -7.68 -12.69 -1.03
CA ALA A 44 -6.41 -12.02 -0.79
C ALA A 44 -6.08 -11.96 0.71
N ALA A 45 -4.85 -12.35 1.09
CA ALA A 45 -4.29 -12.10 2.41
C ALA A 45 -3.27 -10.96 2.34
N LEU A 46 -3.34 -10.00 3.26
CA LEU A 46 -2.34 -8.95 3.45
C LEU A 46 -1.62 -9.18 4.77
N VAL A 47 -0.29 -9.25 4.73
CA VAL A 47 0.56 -9.38 5.91
C VAL A 47 1.36 -8.09 6.07
N GLU A 48 1.27 -7.47 7.25
CA GLU A 48 1.98 -6.24 7.60
C GLU A 48 2.61 -6.40 8.98
N GLU A 49 3.86 -5.95 9.13
CA GLU A 49 4.62 -6.01 10.38
C GLU A 49 4.23 -4.88 11.35
N TYR A 50 3.82 -3.72 10.82
CA TYR A 50 3.44 -2.55 11.60
C TYR A 50 1.97 -2.60 12.04
N PRO A 51 1.60 -1.94 13.17
CA PRO A 51 0.22 -1.85 13.62
C PRO A 51 -0.63 -0.85 12.79
N PHE A 52 -0.18 -0.46 11.60
CA PHE A 52 -0.83 0.49 10.72
C PHE A 52 -0.55 0.18 9.24
N LEU A 53 -1.40 0.69 8.35
CA LEU A 53 -1.23 0.60 6.90
C LEU A 53 -0.71 1.91 6.31
N GLY A 54 -0.25 1.86 5.06
CA GLY A 54 0.27 3.01 4.30
C GLY A 54 1.80 3.09 4.26
N GLY A 55 2.51 2.26 5.04
CA GLY A 55 3.97 2.21 5.02
C GLY A 55 4.58 3.58 5.28
N MET A 56 5.56 4.00 4.46
CA MET A 56 6.20 5.31 4.62
C MET A 56 5.23 6.49 4.49
N SER A 57 4.12 6.36 3.75
CA SER A 57 3.12 7.42 3.69
C SER A 57 2.56 7.76 5.08
N THR A 58 2.33 6.73 5.90
CA THR A 58 1.85 6.88 7.28
C THR A 58 2.99 6.99 8.27
N GLY A 59 3.87 5.98 8.34
CA GLY A 59 4.93 5.89 9.34
C GLY A 59 6.04 6.92 9.17
N GLY A 60 6.25 7.42 7.96
CA GLY A 60 7.19 8.50 7.66
C GLY A 60 6.57 9.90 7.65
N CYS A 61 5.28 10.03 7.97
CA CYS A 61 4.54 11.29 7.94
C CYS A 61 4.70 12.05 6.61
N VAL A 62 4.66 11.33 5.48
CA VAL A 62 4.83 11.96 4.16
C VAL A 62 3.61 12.82 3.86
N GLY A 63 3.83 14.13 3.71
CA GLY A 63 2.77 15.12 3.54
C GLY A 63 2.22 15.27 2.12
N THR A 64 2.73 14.52 1.14
CA THR A 64 2.29 14.64 -0.27
C THR A 64 2.36 13.32 -1.02
N PHE A 65 1.45 13.09 -1.96
CA PHE A 65 1.52 11.97 -2.89
C PHE A 65 2.08 12.43 -4.23
N CYS A 66 3.40 12.34 -4.37
CA CYS A 66 4.10 12.74 -5.60
C CYS A 66 3.59 11.98 -6.84
N GLY A 67 3.45 12.70 -7.96
CA GLY A 67 3.10 12.10 -9.26
C GLY A 67 1.61 11.93 -9.52
N PHE A 68 0.74 12.38 -8.62
CA PHE A 68 -0.71 12.32 -8.80
C PHE A 68 -1.26 13.26 -9.87
N TYR A 69 -0.61 14.40 -10.05
CA TYR A 69 -1.04 15.48 -10.93
C TYR A 69 0.07 15.86 -11.92
N HIS A 70 -0.33 16.16 -13.15
CA HIS A 70 0.47 16.85 -14.14
C HIS A 70 0.17 18.35 -14.10
N ARG A 71 1.20 19.19 -14.27
CA ARG A 71 1.01 20.63 -14.45
C ARG A 71 1.07 20.97 -15.93
N GLU A 72 -0.05 21.39 -16.47
CA GLU A 72 -0.18 21.86 -17.85
C GLU A 72 0.56 23.20 -18.04
N ALA A 73 0.85 23.55 -19.29
CA ALA A 73 1.56 24.79 -19.63
C ALA A 73 0.79 26.06 -19.22
N ASN A 74 -0.54 25.98 -19.16
CA ASN A 74 -1.42 27.06 -18.70
C ASN A 74 -1.49 27.21 -17.18
N GLY A 75 -0.82 26.32 -16.42
CA GLY A 75 -0.81 26.31 -14.96
C GLY A 75 -1.83 25.40 -14.30
N ASP A 76 -2.75 24.79 -15.07
CA ASP A 76 -3.75 23.87 -14.52
C ASP A 76 -3.12 22.57 -14.03
N LEU A 77 -3.74 21.96 -13.03
CA LEU A 77 -3.32 20.67 -12.47
C LEU A 77 -4.31 19.58 -12.88
N VAL A 78 -3.84 18.63 -13.69
CA VAL A 78 -4.63 17.53 -14.23
C VAL A 78 -4.28 16.25 -13.48
N ARG A 79 -5.27 15.58 -12.90
CA ARG A 79 -5.08 14.29 -12.22
C ARG A 79 -4.70 13.21 -13.24
N LEU A 80 -3.59 12.54 -13.00
CA LEU A 80 -3.12 11.40 -13.81
C LEU A 80 -3.46 10.05 -13.18
N VAL A 81 -3.46 9.98 -11.84
CA VAL A 81 -3.60 8.72 -11.11
C VAL A 81 -5.05 8.51 -10.66
N GLY A 82 -5.62 7.37 -11.05
CA GLY A 82 -6.98 6.94 -10.70
C GLY A 82 -7.02 5.78 -9.68
N GLY A 83 -8.14 5.04 -9.71
CA GLY A 83 -8.29 3.79 -8.96
C GLY A 83 -8.23 3.96 -7.44
N PHE A 84 -7.66 2.95 -6.76
CA PHE A 84 -7.57 2.92 -5.30
C PHE A 84 -6.90 4.17 -4.71
N ALA A 85 -5.83 4.65 -5.35
CA ALA A 85 -5.09 5.80 -4.85
C ALA A 85 -5.96 7.07 -4.91
N ALA A 86 -6.66 7.31 -6.02
CA ALA A 86 -7.60 8.42 -6.13
C ALA A 86 -8.74 8.32 -5.10
N GLU A 87 -9.26 7.11 -4.88
CA GLU A 87 -10.29 6.87 -3.86
C GLU A 87 -9.80 7.23 -2.44
N VAL A 88 -8.55 6.90 -2.08
CA VAL A 88 -7.96 7.30 -0.81
C VAL A 88 -7.91 8.83 -0.69
N MET A 89 -7.47 9.51 -1.75
CA MET A 89 -7.41 10.97 -1.78
C MET A 89 -8.78 11.62 -1.62
N ASP A 90 -9.76 11.17 -2.40
CA ASP A 90 -11.11 11.72 -2.39
C ASP A 90 -11.78 11.50 -1.03
N ARG A 91 -11.51 10.36 -0.36
CA ARG A 91 -11.98 10.09 1.01
C ARG A 91 -11.31 10.96 2.07
N LEU A 92 -10.02 11.24 1.95
CA LEU A 92 -9.31 12.16 2.85
C LEU A 92 -9.84 13.59 2.69
N ALA A 93 -10.07 14.02 1.45
CA ALA A 93 -10.61 15.35 1.15
C ALA A 93 -12.01 15.52 1.73
N ALA A 94 -12.88 14.51 1.56
CA ALA A 94 -14.23 14.51 2.11
C ALA A 94 -14.26 14.57 3.65
N ARG A 95 -13.16 14.24 4.32
CA ARG A 95 -13.00 14.31 5.78
C ARG A 95 -12.23 15.55 6.25
N SER A 96 -11.90 16.47 5.33
CA SER A 96 -11.04 17.63 5.62
C SER A 96 -9.67 17.23 6.19
N GLN A 97 -9.17 16.05 5.80
CA GLN A 97 -7.87 15.51 6.23
C GLN A 97 -6.77 15.66 5.17
N CYS A 98 -7.09 16.25 4.02
CA CYS A 98 -6.12 16.67 3.02
C CYS A 98 -6.59 17.96 2.33
N TYR A 99 -5.67 18.69 1.68
CA TYR A 99 -5.95 19.97 1.03
C TYR A 99 -5.30 20.05 -0.35
N GLY A 100 -5.90 20.85 -1.24
CA GLY A 100 -5.41 21.10 -2.59
C GLY A 100 -5.62 19.92 -3.57
N PRO A 101 -5.01 20.00 -4.78
CA PRO A 101 -4.59 18.81 -5.49
C PRO A 101 -3.55 18.11 -4.61
N VAL A 102 -3.89 16.89 -4.23
CA VAL A 102 -3.25 16.17 -3.14
C VAL A 102 -1.92 15.50 -3.47
#